data_AF-A0A0F9NMH5-F1
#
_entry.id   AF-A0A0F9NMH5-F1
#
_cell.length_a   1.000
_cell.length_b   1.000
_cell.length_c   1.000
_cell.angle_alpha   90.00
_cell.angle_beta   90.00
_cell.angle_gamma   90.00
#
_symmetry.space_group_name_H-M   'P 1'
#
loop_
_entity.id
_entity.type
_entity.pdbx_description
1 polymer ?
#
loop_
_entity_poly.entity_id
_entity_poly.type
_entity_poly.pdbx_seq_one_letter_code
_entity_poly.pdbx_strand_id
1 'polypeptide(L)'
;MRSTVPETVVDALEIRDTNVHDPSTDAEIDFADVHEWRAWTLKVANGLDQDLVLSLYGNFADSTTGADDYADTLTVVAGATGYITFHAARTAWTPWIYPSLQCSVIPTSGSVTAEIVKFDRMEG
;
A
#
# COMPACT_ATOMS: atom_id res chain seq x y z
N MET A 1 8.62 -20.79 14.57
CA MET A 1 7.29 -20.33 14.11
C MET A 1 7.54 -19.03 13.35
N ARG A 2 7.27 -18.96 12.04
CA ARG A 2 7.38 -17.69 11.31
C ARG A 2 6.30 -16.75 11.83
N SER A 3 6.71 -15.63 12.44
CA SER A 3 5.78 -14.62 12.95
C SER A 3 5.31 -13.75 11.78
N THR A 4 4.00 -13.58 11.65
CA THR A 4 3.39 -12.58 10.76
C THR A 4 3.15 -11.29 11.54
N VAL A 5 3.48 -10.14 10.95
CA VAL A 5 3.27 -8.83 11.58
C VAL A 5 2.38 -7.98 10.65
N PRO A 6 1.09 -7.81 10.97
CA PRO A 6 0.21 -6.91 10.25
C PRO A 6 0.43 -5.45 10.69
N GLU A 7 0.31 -4.53 9.74
CA GLU A 7 0.36 -3.07 9.91
C GLU A 7 -0.69 -2.43 9.00
N THR A 8 -1.54 -1.56 9.54
CA THR A 8 -2.48 -0.78 8.74
C THR A 8 -1.72 0.34 8.05
N VAL A 9 -1.89 0.48 6.73
CA VAL A 9 -1.26 1.53 5.91
C VAL A 9 -2.27 2.42 5.19
N VAL A 10 -3.54 2.01 5.17
CA VAL A 10 -4.67 2.87 4.78
C VAL A 10 -5.80 2.59 5.76
N ASP A 11 -6.19 3.60 6.54
CA ASP A 11 -7.27 3.46 7.53
C ASP A 11 -8.57 4.12 7.04
N ALA A 12 -9.47 3.31 6.50
CA ALA A 12 -10.82 3.71 6.10
C ALA A 12 -10.90 5.01 5.27
N LEU A 13 -9.98 5.22 4.32
CA LEU A 13 -9.93 6.41 3.48
C LEU A 13 -11.17 6.53 2.56
N GLU A 14 -11.84 7.68 2.61
CA GLU A 14 -12.92 8.04 1.68
C GLU A 14 -12.39 8.94 0.55
N ILE A 15 -12.59 8.55 -0.71
CA ILE A 15 -12.09 9.31 -1.87
C ILE A 15 -13.17 10.27 -2.37
N ARG A 16 -12.98 11.59 -2.16
CA ARG A 16 -14.03 12.60 -2.38
C ARG A 16 -13.65 13.78 -3.28
N ASP A 17 -12.37 14.11 -3.41
CA ASP A 17 -11.91 15.41 -3.89
C ASP A 17 -10.85 15.35 -5.00
N THR A 18 -9.89 14.42 -4.89
CA THR A 18 -8.92 14.11 -5.94
C THR A 18 -9.07 12.67 -6.38
N ASN A 19 -8.50 12.34 -7.55
CA ASN A 19 -8.57 10.99 -8.10
C ASN A 19 -7.32 10.16 -7.79
N VAL A 20 -6.30 10.77 -7.20
CA VAL A 20 -5.05 10.14 -6.75
C VAL A 20 -4.83 10.55 -5.30
N HIS A 21 -4.47 9.57 -4.47
CA HIS A 21 -4.26 9.70 -3.04
C HIS A 21 -2.99 8.98 -2.61
N ASP A 22 -2.16 9.63 -1.81
CA ASP A 22 -0.93 9.08 -1.22
C ASP A 22 -0.63 9.79 0.14
N PRO A 23 0.40 9.39 0.90
CA PRO A 23 0.70 9.99 2.20
C PRO A 23 0.99 11.50 2.18
N SER A 24 1.24 12.10 1.02
CA SER A 24 1.46 13.54 0.90
C SER A 24 0.16 14.34 0.75
N THR A 25 -0.94 13.69 0.35
CA THR A 25 -2.26 14.30 0.19
C THR A 25 -3.24 13.87 1.28
N ASP A 26 -3.06 12.67 1.86
CA ASP A 26 -4.02 12.03 2.75
C ASP A 26 -3.35 11.52 4.02
N ALA A 27 -3.84 11.96 5.18
CA ALA A 27 -3.29 11.58 6.49
C ALA A 27 -3.68 10.16 6.91
N GLU A 28 -4.66 9.57 6.23
CA GLU A 28 -5.13 8.20 6.42
C GLU A 28 -4.24 7.17 5.73
N ILE A 29 -3.27 7.61 4.92
CA ILE A 29 -2.29 6.73 4.25
C ILE A 29 -0.93 6.87 4.93
N ASP A 30 -0.44 5.77 5.48
CA ASP A 30 0.84 5.69 6.19
C ASP A 30 1.90 4.91 5.41
N PHE A 31 3.16 5.18 5.73
CA PHE A 31 4.29 4.39 5.29
C PHE A 31 4.48 3.16 6.18
N ALA A 32 4.85 2.04 5.59
CA ALA A 32 5.28 0.86 6.33
C ALA A 32 6.80 0.70 6.26
N ASP A 33 7.39 0.40 7.42
CA ASP A 33 8.80 0.01 7.54
C ASP A 33 8.99 -1.47 7.22
N VAL A 34 9.67 -1.78 6.12
CA VAL A 34 10.05 -3.14 5.72
C VAL A 34 11.56 -3.41 5.77
N HIS A 35 12.36 -2.57 6.46
CA HIS A 35 13.82 -2.67 6.54
C HIS A 35 14.32 -4.07 6.91
N GLU A 36 13.60 -4.77 7.78
CA GLU A 36 14.01 -6.08 8.30
C GLU A 36 13.35 -7.25 7.58
N TRP A 37 12.60 -7.02 6.50
CA TRP A 37 11.74 -8.04 5.89
C TRP A 37 12.14 -8.31 4.44
N ARG A 38 12.14 -9.58 4.05
CA ARG A 38 12.34 -10.06 2.67
C ARG A 38 11.03 -10.24 1.92
N ALA A 39 9.93 -10.45 2.64
CA ALA A 39 8.64 -10.64 2.02
C ALA A 39 7.51 -10.10 2.88
N TRP A 40 6.56 -9.49 2.19
CA TRP A 40 5.34 -8.92 2.75
C TRP A 40 4.22 -8.96 1.71
N THR A 41 2.98 -8.96 2.19
CA THR A 41 1.77 -8.89 1.36
C THR A 41 1.02 -7.62 1.69
N LEU A 42 0.70 -6.81 0.68
CA LEU A 42 -0.30 -5.76 0.80
C LEU A 42 -1.67 -6.36 0.51
N LYS A 43 -2.57 -6.27 1.47
CA LYS A 43 -3.99 -6.61 1.35
C LYS A 43 -4.77 -5.31 1.26
N VAL A 44 -5.70 -5.23 0.32
CA VAL A 44 -6.54 -4.03 0.10
C VAL A 44 -7.99 -4.45 0.07
N ALA A 45 -8.80 -3.86 0.94
CA ALA A 45 -10.25 -3.95 0.89
C ALA A 45 -10.79 -2.67 0.23
N ASN A 46 -11.33 -2.82 -0.98
CA ASN A 46 -11.97 -1.73 -1.71
C ASN A 46 -13.46 -1.72 -1.37
N GLY A 47 -13.88 -0.87 -0.44
CA GLY A 47 -15.29 -0.64 -0.11
C GLY A 47 -15.97 0.40 -1.00
N LEU A 48 -15.29 0.88 -2.04
CA LEU A 48 -15.82 1.92 -2.93
C LEU A 48 -16.87 1.38 -3.89
N ASP A 49 -17.64 2.29 -4.48
CA ASP A 49 -18.61 2.04 -5.54
C ASP A 49 -18.00 1.92 -6.95
N GLN A 50 -16.67 1.86 -7.05
CA GLN A 50 -15.94 1.67 -8.30
C GLN A 50 -14.63 0.92 -8.09
N ASP A 51 -14.02 0.52 -9.20
CA ASP A 51 -12.71 -0.11 -9.21
C ASP A 51 -11.63 0.88 -8.75
N LEU A 52 -10.68 0.34 -7.98
CA LEU A 52 -9.54 1.06 -7.43
C LEU A 52 -8.27 0.54 -8.10
N VAL A 53 -7.43 1.44 -8.60
CA VAL A 53 -6.07 1.09 -9.05
C VAL A 53 -5.10 1.47 -7.95
N LEU A 54 -4.26 0.53 -7.55
CA LEU A 54 -3.19 0.74 -6.57
C LEU A 54 -1.83 0.58 -7.23
N SER A 55 -0.93 1.51 -6.96
CA SER A 55 0.50 1.39 -7.23
C SER A 55 1.27 1.35 -5.91
N LEU A 56 2.32 0.52 -5.81
CA LEU A 56 3.19 0.52 -4.63
C LEU A 56 4.45 1.34 -4.91
N TYR A 57 4.76 2.26 -4.02
CA TYR A 57 5.99 3.04 -4.05
C TYR A 57 6.88 2.64 -2.87
N GLY A 58 8.19 2.85 -3.03
CA GLY A 58 9.08 2.83 -1.87
C GLY A 58 10.26 3.77 -1.98
N ASN A 59 10.87 4.02 -0.83
CA ASN A 59 11.92 5.01 -0.64
C ASN A 59 12.89 4.59 0.46
N PHE A 60 14.08 5.21 0.49
CA PHE A 60 15.06 5.09 1.57
C PHE A 60 14.70 5.93 2.81
N ALA A 61 13.77 6.88 2.66
CA ALA A 61 13.26 7.70 3.74
C ALA A 61 11.74 7.57 3.86
N ASP A 62 11.23 7.86 5.03
CA ASP A 62 9.80 8.02 5.33
C ASP A 62 9.28 9.31 4.66
N SER A 63 9.13 9.25 3.32
CA SER A 63 8.79 10.39 2.47
C SER A 63 8.35 9.94 1.08
N THR A 64 7.47 10.71 0.45
CA THR A 64 7.12 10.56 -0.98
C THR A 64 8.18 11.18 -1.91
N THR A 65 9.06 12.05 -1.41
CA THR A 65 10.05 12.74 -2.23
C THR A 65 11.14 11.78 -2.71
N GLY A 66 11.25 11.61 -4.02
CA GLY A 66 12.23 10.71 -4.63
C GLY A 66 11.91 9.23 -4.46
N ALA A 67 10.65 8.89 -4.16
CA ALA A 67 10.20 7.50 -4.11
C ALA A 67 10.21 6.87 -5.51
N ASP A 68 10.58 5.60 -5.56
CA ASP A 68 10.56 4.77 -6.75
C ASP A 68 9.27 3.94 -6.81
N ASP A 69 8.70 3.83 -8.00
CA ASP A 69 7.58 2.92 -8.28
C ASP A 69 8.11 1.48 -8.33
N TYR A 70 7.46 0.55 -7.61
CA TYR A 70 7.76 -0.88 -7.69
C TYR A 70 7.31 -1.51 -9.03
N ALA A 71 6.66 -0.73 -9.90
CA ALA A 71 6.12 -1.09 -11.22
C ALA A 71 5.06 -2.20 -11.18
N ASP A 72 4.51 -2.45 -10.00
CA ASP A 72 3.47 -3.44 -9.75
C ASP A 72 2.17 -2.69 -9.43
N THR A 73 1.17 -2.90 -10.28
CA THR A 73 -0.16 -2.32 -10.12
C THR A 73 -1.18 -3.40 -9.80
N LEU A 74 -2.10 -3.09 -8.90
CA LEU A 74 -3.21 -3.94 -8.51
C LEU A 74 -4.51 -3.20 -8.77
N THR A 75 -5.35 -3.75 -9.65
CA THR A 75 -6.74 -3.30 -9.76
C THR A 75 -7.61 -4.12 -8.83
N VAL A 76 -8.29 -3.46 -7.89
CA VAL A 76 -9.24 -4.06 -6.95
C VAL A 76 -10.64 -3.64 -7.33
N VAL A 77 -11.45 -4.59 -7.75
CA VAL A 77 -12.85 -4.35 -8.15
C VAL A 77 -13.66 -3.76 -7.00
N ALA A 78 -14.66 -2.93 -7.31
CA ALA A 78 -15.61 -2.37 -6.34
C ALA A 78 -16.16 -3.44 -5.37
N GLY A 79 -16.10 -3.16 -4.06
CA GLY A 79 -16.56 -4.07 -3.00
C GLY A 79 -15.70 -5.32 -2.76
N ALA A 80 -14.56 -5.48 -3.47
CA ALA A 80 -13.72 -6.67 -3.38
C ALA A 80 -12.49 -6.47 -2.48
N THR A 81 -11.78 -7.57 -2.23
CA THR A 81 -10.45 -7.55 -1.59
C THR A 81 -9.40 -8.07 -2.57
N GLY A 82 -8.31 -7.33 -2.70
CA GLY A 82 -7.15 -7.69 -3.51
C GLY A 82 -5.90 -7.90 -2.65
N TYR A 83 -4.91 -8.59 -3.22
CA TYR A 83 -3.64 -8.88 -2.56
C TYR A 83 -2.50 -8.78 -3.57
N ILE A 84 -1.37 -8.24 -3.13
CA ILE A 84 -0.11 -8.31 -3.87
C ILE A 84 1.01 -8.68 -2.90
N THR A 85 1.87 -9.61 -3.29
CA THR A 85 2.96 -10.10 -2.45
C THR A 85 4.29 -9.74 -3.07
N PHE A 86 5.14 -9.10 -2.28
CA PHE A 86 6.46 -8.66 -2.70
C PHE A 86 7.54 -9.51 -2.05
N HIS A 87 8.59 -9.77 -2.82
CA HIS A 87 9.81 -10.41 -2.36
C HIS A 87 10.98 -9.48 -2.65
N ALA A 88 11.47 -8.77 -1.63
CA ALA A 88 12.67 -7.98 -1.75
C ALA A 88 13.87 -8.89 -2.05
N ALA A 89 14.63 -8.53 -3.08
CA ALA A 89 15.98 -9.07 -3.24
C ALA A 89 16.82 -8.71 -2.00
N ARG A 90 17.92 -9.45 -1.75
CA ARG A 90 18.73 -9.39 -0.50
C ARG A 90 19.16 -7.98 -0.05
N THR A 91 19.08 -6.99 -0.92
CA THR A 91 19.19 -5.57 -0.58
C THR A 91 17.80 -4.95 -0.71
N ALA A 92 17.05 -4.86 0.38
CA ALA A 92 15.82 -4.06 0.41
C ALA A 92 16.20 -2.61 0.09
N TRP A 93 16.10 -2.24 -1.18
CA TRP A 93 16.60 -0.96 -1.69
C TRP A 93 15.67 0.20 -1.32
N THR A 94 14.44 -0.09 -0.89
CA THR A 94 13.43 0.91 -0.55
C THR A 94 12.66 0.43 0.68
N PRO A 95 13.22 0.63 1.88
CA PRO A 95 12.69 0.09 3.12
C PRO A 95 11.42 0.77 3.64
N TRP A 96 11.11 1.98 3.19
CA TRP A 96 9.83 2.62 3.44
C TRP A 96 8.95 2.40 2.23
N ILE A 97 7.76 1.84 2.41
CA ILE A 97 6.82 1.61 1.31
C ILE A 97 5.46 2.23 1.62
N TYR A 98 4.74 2.65 0.59
CA TYR A 98 3.40 3.18 0.72
C TYR A 98 2.58 2.91 -0.55
N PRO A 99 1.26 2.72 -0.42
CA PRO A 99 0.38 2.64 -1.57
C PRO A 99 0.02 4.04 -2.09
N SER A 100 -0.07 4.20 -3.40
CA SER A 100 -0.81 5.27 -4.06
C SER A 100 -2.10 4.69 -4.63
N LEU A 101 -3.21 5.35 -4.36
CA LEU A 101 -4.56 4.92 -4.67
C LEU A 101 -5.14 5.83 -5.75
N GLN A 102 -5.69 5.23 -6.81
CA GLN A 102 -6.29 5.96 -7.92
C GLN A 102 -7.70 5.46 -8.25
N CYS A 103 -8.64 6.41 -8.36
CA CYS A 103 -10.00 6.19 -8.82
C CYS A 103 -10.23 6.83 -10.20
N SER A 104 -11.20 6.31 -10.94
CA SER A 104 -11.55 6.81 -12.27
C SER A 104 -12.56 7.96 -12.24
N VAL A 105 -13.42 7.99 -11.23
CA VAL A 105 -14.49 8.97 -11.04
C VAL A 105 -14.48 9.44 -9.59
N ILE A 106 -14.81 10.72 -9.37
CA ILE A 106 -14.93 11.32 -8.03
C ILE A 106 -16.19 12.20 -7.95
N PRO A 107 -16.83 12.35 -6.77
CA PRO A 107 -16.56 11.63 -5.52
C PRO A 107 -16.97 10.15 -5.59
N THR A 108 -16.44 9.34 -4.68
CA THR A 108 -16.85 7.95 -4.47
C THR A 108 -17.74 7.83 -3.22
N SER A 109 -18.40 6.68 -3.06
CA SER A 109 -19.02 6.28 -1.79
C SER A 109 -18.30 5.08 -1.19
N GLY A 110 -18.30 4.97 0.15
CA GLY A 110 -17.57 3.92 0.87
C GLY A 110 -16.15 4.35 1.24
N SER A 111 -15.32 3.38 1.62
CA SER A 111 -13.93 3.62 2.00
C SER A 111 -12.98 2.49 1.61
N VAL A 112 -11.69 2.80 1.55
CA VAL A 112 -10.61 1.85 1.32
C VAL A 112 -9.89 1.54 2.62
N THR A 113 -9.52 0.29 2.84
CA THR A 113 -8.61 -0.10 3.93
C THR A 113 -7.52 -0.98 3.40
N ALA A 114 -6.29 -0.79 3.86
CA ALA A 114 -5.17 -1.61 3.44
C ALA A 114 -4.24 -1.96 4.59
N GLU A 115 -3.76 -3.20 4.56
CA GLU A 115 -2.86 -3.77 5.58
C GLU A 115 -1.64 -4.37 4.88
N ILE A 116 -0.45 -4.10 5.42
CA ILE A 116 0.78 -4.80 5.05
C ILE A 116 1.05 -5.90 6.07
N VAL A 117 1.15 -7.13 5.60
CA VAL A 117 1.45 -8.31 6.42
C VAL A 117 2.86 -8.78 6.10
N LYS A 118 3.78 -8.61 7.05
CA LYS A 118 5.20 -8.98 6.91
C LYS A 118 5.42 -10.40 7.46
N PHE A 119 6.12 -11.27 6.73
CA PHE A 119 6.16 -12.71 7.10
C PHE A 119 7.48 -13.46 6.84
N ASP A 120 8.46 -12.84 6.19
CA ASP A 120 9.81 -13.40 6.06
C ASP A 120 10.85 -12.37 6.51
N ARG A 121 11.36 -12.51 7.73
CA ARG A 121 12.35 -11.57 8.28
C ARG A 121 13.75 -11.91 7.78
N MET A 122 14.57 -10.89 7.52
CA MET A 122 15.99 -11.05 7.27
C MET A 122 16.68 -11.53 8.55
N GLU A 123 17.15 -12.77 8.55
CA GLU A 123 18.14 -13.23 9.53
C GLU A 123 19.50 -12.64 9.14
N GLY A 124 20.17 -12.00 10.11
CA GLY A 124 21.51 -11.43 9.97
C GLY A 124 22.61 -12.47 9.94
#